data_AF-A0A970WCJ0-F1
#
_entry.id   AF-A0A970WCJ0-F1
#
_cell.length_a   1.000
_cell.length_b   1.000
_cell.length_c   1.000
_cell.angle_alpha   90.00
_cell.angle_beta   90.00
_cell.angle_gamma   90.00
#
_symmetry.space_group_name_H-M   'P 1'
#
loop_
_entity.id
_entity.type
_entity.pdbx_description
1 polymer ?
#
loop_
_entity_poly.entity_id
_entity_poly.type
_entity_poly.pdbx_seq_one_letter_code
_entity_poly.pdbx_strand_id
1 'polypeptide(L)'
;MTDWPDAKIFNNVTWEIQRHSITPDEWTYTRISNHHGEIIEQLDKATGERAVVTAMTGDTNWYALTTRRIVGEFDCRRFDVSAHLVAAYDFGRNPKGYGEVQFGVATITGVDGVQTCLEFETGRAWMAPEYYFSWWIRKYPRLDVFKFNPDPNATP
;
A
#
# COMPACT_ATOMS: atom_id res chain seq x y z
N MET A 1 -10.49 -2.26 -21.73
CA MET A 1 -9.12 -2.03 -21.23
C MET A 1 -8.74 -3.24 -20.41
N THR A 2 -7.96 -4.16 -20.97
CA THR A 2 -7.83 -5.54 -20.44
C THR A 2 -6.38 -6.02 -20.30
N ASP A 3 -5.41 -5.11 -20.34
CA ASP A 3 -3.97 -5.45 -20.29
C ASP A 3 -3.21 -4.88 -19.08
N TRP A 4 -3.91 -4.35 -18.06
CA TRP A 4 -3.22 -3.95 -16.84
C TRP A 4 -2.74 -5.21 -16.10
N PRO A 5 -1.44 -5.36 -15.79
CA PRO A 5 -0.89 -6.60 -15.30
C PRO A 5 -1.13 -6.77 -13.78
N ASP A 6 -2.38 -6.62 -13.32
CA ASP A 6 -2.76 -6.62 -11.90
C ASP A 6 -2.19 -7.81 -11.13
N ALA A 7 -2.29 -9.03 -11.69
CA ALA A 7 -1.76 -10.22 -11.06
C ALA A 7 -0.23 -10.18 -10.89
N LYS A 8 0.49 -9.70 -11.91
CA LYS A 8 1.96 -9.56 -11.87
C LYS A 8 2.36 -8.48 -10.86
N ILE A 9 1.68 -7.34 -10.86
CA ILE A 9 1.89 -6.24 -9.90
C ILE A 9 1.66 -6.76 -8.49
N PHE A 10 0.47 -7.33 -8.22
CA PHE A 10 0.10 -7.88 -6.92
C PHE A 10 1.18 -8.84 -6.39
N ASN A 11 1.54 -9.86 -7.19
CA ASN A 11 2.53 -10.85 -6.76
C ASN A 11 3.90 -10.22 -6.46
N ASN A 12 4.37 -9.26 -7.26
CA ASN A 12 5.67 -8.63 -7.06
C ASN A 12 5.68 -7.65 -5.87
N VAL A 13 4.64 -6.85 -5.72
CA VAL A 13 4.54 -5.87 -4.62
C VAL A 13 4.35 -6.60 -3.30
N THR A 14 3.44 -7.58 -3.24
CA THR A 14 3.19 -8.36 -2.02
C THR A 14 4.43 -9.14 -1.61
N TRP A 15 5.15 -9.76 -2.56
CA TRP A 15 6.44 -10.39 -2.26
C TRP A 15 7.47 -9.39 -1.71
N GLU A 16 7.54 -8.19 -2.29
CA GLU A 16 8.43 -7.12 -1.80
C GLU A 16 8.09 -6.72 -0.37
N ILE A 17 6.81 -6.56 -0.06
CA ILE A 17 6.36 -6.19 1.28
C ILE A 17 6.66 -7.34 2.25
N GLN A 18 6.25 -8.56 1.92
CA GLN A 18 6.38 -9.73 2.81
C GLN A 18 7.83 -10.04 3.15
N ARG A 19 8.75 -9.96 2.18
CA ARG A 19 10.17 -10.29 2.43
C ARG A 19 10.88 -9.32 3.37
N HIS A 20 10.34 -8.11 3.54
CA HIS A 20 10.92 -7.08 4.42
C HIS A 20 10.07 -6.80 5.66
N SER A 21 8.81 -7.23 5.67
CA SER A 21 7.90 -7.02 6.78
C SER A 21 8.21 -7.96 7.93
N ILE A 22 8.19 -7.42 9.15
CA ILE A 22 8.42 -8.17 10.38
C ILE A 22 7.07 -8.36 11.06
N THR A 23 6.70 -9.63 11.27
CA THR A 23 5.50 -10.07 11.99
C THR A 23 4.20 -9.38 11.56
N PRO A 24 3.83 -9.44 10.25
CA PRO A 24 2.62 -8.78 9.74
C PRO A 24 1.31 -9.24 10.40
N ASP A 25 1.28 -10.45 10.94
CA ASP A 25 0.12 -10.99 11.65
C ASP A 25 -0.10 -10.34 13.04
N GLU A 26 0.87 -9.58 13.55
CA GLU A 26 0.78 -8.87 14.83
C GLU A 26 0.32 -7.41 14.68
N TRP A 27 0.15 -6.92 13.46
CA TRP A 27 -0.23 -5.53 13.22
C TRP A 27 -1.72 -5.32 13.51
N THR A 28 -2.05 -4.17 14.11
CA THR A 28 -3.39 -3.94 14.67
C THR A 28 -4.36 -3.44 13.61
N TYR A 29 -3.91 -2.50 12.77
CA TYR A 29 -4.76 -1.79 11.81
C TYR A 29 -4.35 -2.04 10.37
N THR A 30 -3.11 -2.41 10.12
CA THR A 30 -2.58 -2.63 8.77
C THR A 30 -2.67 -4.10 8.39
N ARG A 31 -3.18 -4.39 7.19
CA ARG A 31 -3.33 -5.75 6.65
C ARG A 31 -2.77 -5.86 5.25
N ILE A 32 -1.93 -6.87 5.03
CA ILE A 32 -1.38 -7.28 3.73
C ILE A 32 -1.96 -8.62 3.23
N SER A 33 -2.78 -9.25 4.07
CA SER A 33 -3.60 -10.43 3.83
C SER A 33 -4.90 -10.26 4.60
N ASN A 34 -5.98 -10.98 4.25
CA ASN A 34 -7.27 -10.90 4.95
C ASN A 34 -7.77 -9.46 5.16
N HIS A 35 -7.72 -8.65 4.09
CA HIS A 35 -8.06 -7.23 4.08
C HIS A 35 -9.41 -6.91 4.73
N HIS A 36 -9.54 -5.69 5.25
CA HIS A 36 -10.78 -5.18 5.86
C HIS A 36 -11.93 -5.27 4.85
N GLY A 37 -12.99 -6.00 5.20
CA GLY A 37 -14.12 -6.23 4.31
C GLY A 37 -14.78 -4.91 3.90
N GLU A 38 -14.89 -4.00 4.85
CA GLU A 38 -15.43 -2.65 4.69
C GLU A 38 -14.68 -1.85 3.63
N ILE A 39 -13.35 -1.99 3.56
CA ILE A 39 -12.52 -1.32 2.55
C ILE A 39 -12.66 -2.00 1.19
N ILE A 40 -12.66 -3.34 1.17
CA ILE A 40 -12.81 -4.10 -0.07
C ILE A 40 -14.17 -3.85 -0.74
N GLU A 41 -15.22 -3.61 0.04
CA GLU A 41 -16.54 -3.25 -0.47
C GLU A 41 -16.57 -1.88 -1.15
N GLN A 42 -15.65 -0.98 -0.81
CA GLN A 42 -15.50 0.33 -1.49
C GLN A 42 -14.74 0.21 -2.83
N LEU A 43 -14.07 -0.92 -3.10
CA LEU A 43 -13.30 -1.13 -4.32
C LEU A 43 -14.17 -1.70 -5.45
N ASP A 44 -13.88 -1.30 -6.69
CA ASP A 44 -14.59 -1.81 -7.87
C ASP A 44 -14.13 -3.23 -8.23
N LYS A 45 -14.96 -4.21 -7.84
CA LYS A 45 -14.74 -5.65 -8.07
C LYS A 45 -14.69 -6.03 -9.56
N ALA A 46 -15.22 -5.20 -10.47
CA ALA A 46 -15.32 -5.54 -11.89
C ALA A 46 -14.00 -5.37 -12.67
N THR A 47 -13.00 -4.74 -12.07
CA THR A 47 -11.82 -4.26 -12.80
C THR A 47 -10.61 -5.19 -12.77
N GLY A 48 -10.63 -6.23 -11.93
CA GLY A 48 -9.45 -7.07 -11.65
C GLY A 48 -8.41 -6.42 -10.75
N GLU A 49 -8.66 -5.18 -10.30
CA GLU A 49 -7.90 -4.48 -9.27
C GLU A 49 -7.83 -5.31 -7.98
N ARG A 50 -6.67 -5.33 -7.33
CA ARG A 50 -6.44 -6.07 -6.09
C ARG A 50 -5.91 -5.14 -5.03
N ALA A 51 -6.48 -5.20 -3.83
CA ALA A 51 -5.87 -4.59 -2.66
C ALA A 51 -4.54 -5.30 -2.34
N VAL A 52 -3.52 -4.53 -2.01
CA VAL A 52 -2.18 -5.01 -1.62
C VAL A 52 -1.94 -4.72 -0.14
N VAL A 53 -2.31 -3.51 0.31
CA VAL A 53 -2.32 -3.11 1.71
C VAL A 53 -3.64 -2.42 1.99
N THR A 54 -4.24 -2.71 3.13
CA THR A 54 -5.37 -1.93 3.66
C THR A 54 -5.08 -1.54 5.08
N ALA A 55 -5.43 -0.34 5.48
CA ALA A 55 -5.47 0.02 6.89
C ALA A 55 -6.74 0.81 7.23
N MET A 56 -7.23 0.59 8.44
CA MET A 56 -8.37 1.31 9.02
C MET A 56 -7.98 1.72 10.43
N THR A 57 -7.62 3.00 10.63
CA THR A 57 -7.20 3.55 11.93
C THR A 57 -8.35 4.26 12.64
N GLY A 58 -9.44 4.57 11.91
CA GLY A 58 -10.71 5.05 12.43
C GLY A 58 -11.78 5.13 11.35
N ASP A 59 -12.98 5.61 11.71
CA ASP A 59 -14.14 5.66 10.80
C ASP A 59 -13.91 6.55 9.57
N THR A 60 -13.11 7.62 9.73
CA THR A 60 -12.78 8.59 8.68
C THR A 60 -11.30 8.57 8.28
N ASN A 61 -10.56 7.57 8.76
CA ASN A 61 -9.14 7.37 8.45
C ASN A 61 -8.91 5.93 8.02
N TRP A 62 -8.91 5.73 6.70
CA TRP A 62 -8.65 4.43 6.09
C TRP A 62 -8.02 4.60 4.72
N TYR A 63 -7.30 3.57 4.28
CA TYR A 63 -6.76 3.54 2.92
C TYR A 63 -6.65 2.12 2.38
N ALA A 64 -6.71 2.02 1.07
CA ALA A 64 -6.31 0.86 0.29
C ALA A 64 -5.19 1.26 -0.68
N LEU A 65 -4.09 0.54 -0.60
CA LEU A 65 -3.02 0.56 -1.60
C LEU A 65 -3.28 -0.62 -2.53
N THR A 66 -3.58 -0.37 -3.80
CA THR A 66 -4.03 -1.40 -4.73
C THR A 66 -3.04 -1.61 -5.87
N THR A 67 -3.34 -2.52 -6.77
CA THR A 67 -2.56 -2.70 -8.01
C THR A 67 -2.69 -1.55 -8.99
N ARG A 68 -3.54 -0.54 -8.72
CA ARG A 68 -3.85 0.56 -9.65
C ARG A 68 -3.79 1.94 -9.01
N ARG A 69 -4.22 2.08 -7.76
CA ARG A 69 -4.43 3.37 -7.09
C ARG A 69 -4.20 3.29 -5.58
N ILE A 70 -4.11 4.46 -5.00
CA ILE A 70 -4.14 4.72 -3.58
C ILE A 70 -5.47 5.43 -3.33
N VAL A 71 -6.37 4.76 -2.64
CA VAL A 71 -7.73 5.26 -2.39
C VAL A 71 -8.02 5.22 -0.91
N GLY A 72 -8.76 6.20 -0.40
CA GLY A 72 -9.05 6.25 1.02
C GLY A 72 -9.73 7.53 1.45
N GLU A 73 -9.78 7.69 2.76
CA GLU A 73 -10.26 8.87 3.44
C GLU A 73 -9.29 9.25 4.55
N PHE A 74 -8.97 10.53 4.65
CA PHE A 74 -8.16 11.09 5.72
C PHE A 74 -8.72 12.46 6.09
N ASP A 75 -8.98 12.67 7.39
CA ASP A 75 -9.57 13.92 7.90
C ASP A 75 -10.86 14.31 7.14
N CYS A 76 -11.76 13.33 6.97
CA CYS A 76 -13.04 13.46 6.25
C CYS A 76 -12.91 13.86 4.77
N ARG A 77 -11.71 13.72 4.17
CA ARG A 77 -11.45 14.01 2.76
C ARG A 77 -11.07 12.74 2.04
N ARG A 78 -11.82 12.43 0.99
CA ARG A 78 -11.52 11.31 0.11
C ARG A 78 -10.40 11.64 -0.85
N PHE A 79 -9.59 10.63 -1.15
CA PHE A 79 -8.57 10.70 -2.17
C PHE A 79 -8.61 9.44 -3.06
N ASP A 80 -8.25 9.62 -4.32
CA ASP A 80 -8.05 8.56 -5.29
C ASP A 80 -6.89 8.98 -6.20
N VAL A 81 -5.75 8.34 -6.03
CA VAL A 81 -4.50 8.67 -6.71
C VAL A 81 -4.03 7.45 -7.49
N SER A 82 -3.82 7.59 -8.79
CA SER A 82 -3.23 6.52 -9.59
C SER A 82 -1.83 6.16 -9.09
N ALA A 83 -1.61 4.89 -8.75
CA ALA A 83 -0.39 4.45 -8.07
C ALA A 83 0.86 4.62 -8.95
N HIS A 84 0.71 4.45 -10.26
CA HIS A 84 1.79 4.67 -11.24
C HIS A 84 2.17 6.15 -11.43
N LEU A 85 1.40 7.09 -10.87
CA LEU A 85 1.66 8.53 -10.90
C LEU A 85 2.29 9.05 -9.60
N VAL A 86 2.60 8.18 -8.64
CA VAL A 86 3.34 8.59 -7.43
C VAL A 86 4.77 8.92 -7.80
N ALA A 87 5.21 10.15 -7.47
CA ALA A 87 6.57 10.63 -7.72
C ALA A 87 7.45 10.56 -6.47
N ALA A 88 6.88 10.85 -5.30
CA ALA A 88 7.59 10.83 -4.03
C ALA A 88 6.64 10.51 -2.86
N TYR A 89 7.22 10.08 -1.74
CA TYR A 89 6.52 9.86 -0.48
C TYR A 89 7.40 10.26 0.71
N ASP A 90 6.78 10.68 1.80
CA ASP A 90 7.42 10.96 3.08
C ASP A 90 6.55 10.43 4.22
N PHE A 91 7.11 9.61 5.11
CA PHE A 91 6.43 9.10 6.31
C PHE A 91 6.71 9.96 7.56
N GLY A 92 7.24 11.16 7.36
CA GLY A 92 7.57 12.10 8.41
C GLY A 92 8.73 11.62 9.29
N ARG A 93 8.84 12.20 10.48
CA ARG A 93 10.03 12.04 11.34
C ARG A 93 10.05 10.78 12.21
N ASN A 94 8.88 10.21 12.52
CA ASN A 94 8.78 9.11 13.48
C ASN A 94 7.90 7.94 12.99
N PRO A 95 8.16 7.38 11.79
CA PRO A 95 7.36 6.25 11.31
C PRO A 95 7.51 4.98 12.15
N LYS A 96 8.61 4.88 12.91
CA LYS A 96 8.89 3.77 13.83
C LYS A 96 8.13 3.85 15.16
N GLY A 97 7.36 4.92 15.41
CA GLY A 97 6.52 5.03 16.59
C GLY A 97 7.29 5.15 17.91
N TYR A 98 8.49 5.75 17.90
CA TYR A 98 9.23 6.00 19.15
C TYR A 98 8.39 6.88 20.10
N GLY A 99 8.31 6.49 21.38
CA GLY A 99 7.52 7.22 22.38
C GLY A 99 6.02 6.91 22.36
N GLU A 100 5.62 5.67 22.02
CA GLU A 100 4.23 5.19 22.06
C GLU A 100 3.27 5.92 21.11
N VAL A 101 3.82 6.57 20.08
CA VAL A 101 3.01 7.17 19.00
C VAL A 101 2.44 6.05 18.16
N GLN A 102 1.11 5.86 18.17
CA GLN A 102 0.45 4.77 17.46
C GLN A 102 0.32 5.05 15.96
N PHE A 103 0.03 6.31 15.60
CA PHE A 103 -0.26 6.71 14.23
C PHE A 103 0.68 7.81 13.73
N GLY A 104 1.02 7.76 12.44
CA GLY A 104 1.73 8.80 11.72
C GLY A 104 0.95 9.21 10.48
N VAL A 105 1.35 10.33 9.86
CA VAL A 105 0.77 10.79 8.60
C VAL A 105 1.84 10.75 7.52
N ALA A 106 1.54 10.07 6.42
CA ALA A 106 2.39 10.03 5.25
C ALA A 106 1.88 11.04 4.22
N THR A 107 2.80 11.72 3.54
CA THR A 107 2.51 12.61 2.42
C THR A 107 2.97 11.95 1.13
N ILE A 108 2.06 11.81 0.18
CA ILE A 108 2.30 11.27 -1.16
C ILE A 108 2.26 12.43 -2.14
N THR A 109 3.30 12.57 -2.95
CA THR A 109 3.37 13.60 -3.99
C THR A 109 3.23 12.95 -5.37
N GLY A 110 2.23 13.37 -6.13
CA GLY A 110 2.02 12.96 -7.51
C GLY A 110 3.02 13.61 -8.47
N VAL A 111 3.13 13.10 -9.70
CA VAL A 111 3.94 13.71 -10.77
C VAL A 111 3.51 15.13 -11.16
N ASP A 112 2.27 15.48 -10.86
CA ASP A 112 1.68 16.83 -11.03
C ASP A 112 1.98 17.77 -9.84
N GLY A 113 2.67 17.27 -8.81
CA GLY A 113 2.96 18.00 -7.58
C GLY A 113 1.83 18.04 -6.56
N VAL A 114 0.66 17.43 -6.86
CA VAL A 114 -0.45 17.35 -5.91
C VAL A 114 -0.06 16.45 -4.74
N GLN A 115 -0.34 16.93 -3.53
CA GLN A 115 -0.06 16.20 -2.30
C GLN A 115 -1.33 15.58 -1.74
N THR A 116 -1.22 14.31 -1.35
CA THR A 116 -2.27 13.55 -0.67
C THR A 116 -1.72 12.99 0.61
N CYS A 117 -2.49 13.04 1.69
CA CYS A 117 -2.10 12.51 2.98
C CYS A 117 -2.90 11.26 3.32
N LEU A 118 -2.26 10.31 4.02
CA LEU A 118 -2.93 9.19 4.66
C LEU A 118 -2.33 8.94 6.05
N GLU A 119 -3.18 8.54 6.98
CA GLU A 119 -2.75 8.08 8.30
C GLU A 119 -2.30 6.62 8.23
N PHE A 120 -1.20 6.27 8.90
CA PHE A 120 -0.66 4.91 8.93
C PHE A 120 -0.33 4.47 10.36
N GLU A 121 -0.40 3.16 10.59
CA GLU A 121 0.09 2.53 11.82
C GLU A 121 1.62 2.54 11.86
N THR A 122 2.18 3.13 12.90
CA THR A 122 3.64 3.23 13.07
C THR A 122 4.26 1.90 13.51
N GLY A 123 5.56 1.89 13.83
CA GLY A 123 6.22 0.73 14.42
C GLY A 123 6.78 -0.20 13.36
N ARG A 124 6.23 -1.40 13.24
CA ARG A 124 6.59 -2.34 12.15
C ARG A 124 5.62 -2.25 10.97
N ALA A 125 4.36 -1.89 11.23
CA ALA A 125 3.31 -1.85 10.23
C ALA A 125 3.56 -0.85 9.10
N TRP A 126 4.21 0.29 9.39
CA TRP A 126 4.57 1.29 8.38
C TRP A 126 5.45 0.76 7.23
N MET A 127 6.11 -0.39 7.42
CA MET A 127 6.90 -1.03 6.37
C MET A 127 6.03 -1.41 5.17
N ALA A 128 4.78 -1.84 5.37
CA ALA A 128 3.91 -2.22 4.27
C ALA A 128 3.64 -1.05 3.30
N PRO A 129 3.16 0.12 3.75
CA PRO A 129 3.01 1.26 2.86
C PRO A 129 4.36 1.78 2.34
N GLU A 130 5.45 1.73 3.11
CA GLU A 130 6.79 2.12 2.62
C GLU A 130 7.23 1.28 1.43
N TYR A 131 7.21 -0.04 1.55
CA TYR A 131 7.67 -0.94 0.49
C TYR A 131 6.72 -0.94 -0.70
N TYR A 132 5.42 -0.67 -0.49
CA TYR A 132 4.48 -0.41 -1.57
C TYR A 132 4.90 0.79 -2.41
N PHE A 133 5.12 1.97 -1.80
CA PHE A 133 5.49 3.17 -2.56
C PHE A 133 6.89 3.05 -3.18
N SER A 134 7.84 2.48 -2.43
CA SER A 134 9.19 2.18 -2.90
C SER A 134 9.17 1.30 -4.15
N TRP A 135 8.29 0.29 -4.19
CA TRP A 135 8.11 -0.58 -5.35
C TRP A 135 7.56 0.17 -6.56
N TRP A 136 6.54 1.01 -6.39
CA TRP A 136 5.96 1.78 -7.48
C TRP A 136 6.96 2.75 -8.10
N ILE A 137 7.78 3.42 -7.29
CA ILE A 137 8.77 4.37 -7.79
C ILE A 137 9.97 3.65 -8.44
N ARG A 138 10.46 2.57 -7.82
CA ARG A 138 11.76 1.97 -8.20
C ARG A 138 11.65 0.78 -9.14
N LYS A 139 10.57 0.00 -9.04
CA LYS A 139 10.43 -1.30 -9.70
C LYS A 139 9.38 -1.31 -10.80
N TYR A 140 8.23 -0.66 -10.61
CA TYR A 140 7.19 -0.59 -11.64
C TYR A 140 7.69 -0.09 -13.01
N PRO A 141 8.53 0.96 -13.11
CA PRO A 141 9.05 1.42 -14.41
C PRO A 141 9.88 0.39 -15.17
N ARG A 142 10.26 -0.72 -14.51
CA ARG A 142 11.05 -1.83 -15.06
C ARG A 142 10.30 -3.16 -14.95
N LEU A 143 8.97 -3.15 -14.78
CA LEU A 143 8.16 -4.34 -14.53
C LEU A 143 8.38 -5.45 -15.57
N ASP A 144 8.59 -5.09 -16.83
CA ASP A 144 8.79 -6.04 -17.93
C ASP A 144 10.15 -6.72 -17.94
N VAL A 145 11.13 -6.17 -17.20
CA VAL A 145 12.47 -6.74 -17.08
C VAL A 145 12.53 -7.75 -15.92
N PHE A 146 11.63 -7.66 -14.94
CA PHE A 146 11.58 -8.58 -13.81
C PHE A 146 11.02 -9.95 -14.25
N LYS A 147 11.90 -10.97 -14.26
CA LYS A 147 11.50 -12.38 -14.25
C LYS A 147 11.12 -12.76 -12.83
N PHE A 148 9.88 -12.50 -12.45
CA PHE A 148 9.33 -13.05 -11.21
C PHE A 148 9.11 -14.55 -11.40
N ASN A 149 9.89 -15.39 -10.73
CA ASN A 149 9.64 -16.83 -10.62
C ASN A 149 9.35 -17.11 -9.15
N PRO A 150 8.08 -17.02 -8.71
CA PRO A 150 7.74 -17.49 -7.38
C PRO A 150 7.92 -19.01 -7.45
N ASP A 151 8.88 -19.57 -6.74
CA ASP A 151 8.93 -21.02 -6.59
C ASP A 151 7.63 -21.42 -5.87
N PRO A 152 6.69 -22.14 -6.53
CA PRO A 152 5.43 -22.53 -5.91
C PRO A 152 5.64 -23.51 -4.74
N ASN A 153 6.86 -23.99 -4.52
CA ASN A 153 7.22 -24.88 -3.41
C ASN A 153 7.89 -24.17 -2.22
N ALA A 154 8.11 -22.85 -2.28
CA ALA A 154 8.59 -22.08 -1.14
C ALA A 154 7.45 -21.92 -0.12
N THR A 155 7.27 -22.93 0.73
CA THR A 155 6.42 -22.86 1.93
C THR A 155 7.19 -22.13 3.03
N PRO A 156 6.56 -21.31 3.88
CA PRO A 156 7.23 -20.63 5.01
C PRO A 156 7.96 -21.58 5.96
#